data_AF-A0AAX2AHX1-F1
#
_entry.id   AF-A0AAX2AHX1-F1
#
_cell.length_a   1.000
_cell.length_b   1.000
_cell.length_c   1.000
_cell.angle_alpha   90.00
_cell.angle_beta   90.00
_cell.angle_gamma   90.00
#
_symmetry.space_group_name_H-M   'P 1'
#
loop_
_entity.id
_entity.type
_entity.pdbx_description
1 polymer ?
#
loop_
_entity_poly.entity_id
_entity_poly.type
_entity_poly.pdbx_seq_one_letter_code
_entity_poly.pdbx_strand_id
1 'polypeptide(L)'
;MCKGIEKLKEAVIFDCNKGEGCFNPNGCNHEFYRTVLEDNLVLIKMGIDTSCKRISNCTHKYCDKFKWVIDRAKHYAEVTGLDYKDIIDNWEKIVIIGT
;
A
#
# COMPACT_ATOMS: atom_id res chain seq x y z
N MET A 1 -2.82 8.15 23.77
CA MET A 1 -3.16 7.19 22.70
C MET A 1 -2.80 7.84 21.37
N CYS A 2 -1.97 7.18 20.56
CA CYS A 2 -1.48 7.69 19.29
C CYS A 2 -2.55 7.52 18.21
N LYS A 3 -3.48 8.47 18.18
CA LYS A 3 -4.69 8.38 17.34
C LYS A 3 -4.36 8.39 15.86
N GLY A 4 -3.24 8.99 15.44
CA GLY A 4 -2.95 9.15 14.02
C GLY A 4 -2.54 7.87 13.33
N ILE A 5 -1.63 7.10 13.94
CA ILE A 5 -1.24 5.79 13.38
C ILE A 5 -2.44 4.84 13.29
N GLU A 6 -3.28 4.82 14.31
CA GLU A 6 -4.48 3.97 14.34
C GLU A 6 -5.46 4.35 13.23
N LYS A 7 -5.79 5.65 13.09
CA LYS A 7 -6.65 6.15 12.01
C LYS A 7 -6.08 5.84 10.62
N LEU A 8 -4.78 6.09 10.42
CA LEU A 8 -4.13 5.80 9.15
C LEU A 8 -4.19 4.30 8.84
N LYS A 9 -3.90 3.45 9.82
CA LYS A 9 -3.96 2.00 9.68
C LYS A 9 -5.38 1.53 9.35
N GLU A 10 -6.39 2.04 10.06
CA GLU A 10 -7.80 1.70 9.83
C GLU A 10 -8.27 2.08 8.43
N ALA A 11 -7.91 3.28 7.95
CA ALA A 11 -8.24 3.72 6.60
C ALA A 11 -7.63 2.80 5.54
N VAL A 12 -6.36 2.42 5.70
CA VAL A 12 -5.69 1.50 4.77
C VAL A 12 -6.32 0.11 4.83
N ILE A 13 -6.64 -0.42 6.01
CA ILE A 13 -7.32 -1.71 6.18
C ILE A 13 -8.67 -1.69 5.47
N PHE A 14 -9.46 -0.64 5.65
CA PHE A 14 -10.77 -0.50 5.02
C PHE A 14 -10.68 -0.59 3.50
N ASP A 15 -9.73 0.12 2.88
CA ASP A 15 -9.54 0.07 1.43
C ASP A 15 -8.97 -1.28 0.96
N CYS A 16 -8.05 -1.89 1.72
CA CYS A 16 -7.58 -3.24 1.42
C CYS A 16 -8.73 -4.25 1.42
N ASN A 17 -9.66 -4.13 2.37
CA ASN A 17 -10.82 -5.02 2.52
C ASN A 17 -11.86 -4.85 1.40
N LYS A 18 -11.94 -3.67 0.76
CA LYS A 18 -12.77 -3.50 -0.46
C LYS A 18 -12.21 -4.28 -1.65
N GLY A 19 -10.90 -4.53 -1.66
CA GLY A 19 -10.24 -5.38 -2.65
C GLY A 19 -10.23 -6.84 -2.19
N GLU A 20 -9.09 -7.27 -1.66
CA GLU A 20 -8.81 -8.69 -1.34
C GLU A 20 -8.47 -8.92 0.14
N GLY A 21 -8.61 -7.91 0.99
CA GLY A 21 -8.17 -7.99 2.39
C GLY A 21 -6.66 -8.09 2.55
N CYS A 22 -5.89 -7.61 1.57
CA CYS A 22 -4.44 -7.80 1.45
C CYS A 22 -3.58 -6.84 2.30
N PHE A 23 -4.11 -6.33 3.42
CA PHE A 23 -3.38 -5.38 4.25
C PHE A 23 -2.08 -5.99 4.76
N ASN A 24 -0.96 -5.29 4.52
CA ASN A 24 0.34 -5.67 5.03
C ASN A 24 1.09 -4.41 5.50
N PRO A 25 1.44 -4.30 6.79
CA PRO A 25 2.14 -3.13 7.32
C PRO A 25 3.55 -2.94 6.75
N ASN A 26 4.13 -3.98 6.14
CA ASN A 26 5.45 -3.97 5.53
C ASN A 26 5.41 -3.73 4.01
N GLY A 27 4.27 -3.29 3.45
CA GLY A 27 4.10 -3.07 2.02
C GLY A 27 3.33 -4.21 1.33
N CYS A 28 2.83 -3.93 0.13
CA CYS A 28 2.09 -4.90 -0.69
C CYS A 28 2.99 -6.08 -1.05
N ASN A 29 2.61 -7.30 -0.66
CA ASN A 29 3.40 -8.52 -0.89
C ASN A 29 2.64 -9.61 -1.67
N HIS A 30 1.48 -9.30 -2.24
CA HIS A 30 0.74 -10.24 -3.08
C HIS A 30 1.07 -10.03 -4.56
N GLU A 31 0.91 -11.09 -5.35
CA GLU A 31 1.13 -11.05 -6.79
C GLU A 31 0.01 -10.24 -7.46
N PHE A 32 0.38 -9.26 -8.30
CA PHE A 32 -0.58 -8.44 -9.05
C PHE A 32 -0.83 -8.96 -10.45
N TYR A 33 0.19 -9.54 -11.06
CA TYR A 33 0.20 -10.00 -12.44
C TYR A 33 0.86 -11.36 -12.51
N ARG A 34 0.33 -12.22 -13.38
CA ARG A 34 0.90 -13.53 -13.67
C ARG A 34 0.94 -13.74 -15.18
N THR A 35 2.04 -14.31 -15.65
CA THR A 35 2.12 -14.83 -17.01
C THR A 35 1.33 -16.14 -17.09
N VAL A 36 0.34 -16.17 -17.97
CA VAL A 36 -0.48 -17.36 -18.27
C VAL A 36 -0.37 -17.69 -19.74
N LEU A 37 -0.77 -18.91 -20.11
CA LEU A 37 -0.91 -19.26 -21.51
C LEU A 37 -1.99 -18.40 -22.17
N GLU A 38 -1.72 -17.98 -23.39
CA GLU A 38 -2.67 -17.22 -24.20
C GLU A 38 -3.87 -18.11 -24.57
N ASP A 39 -5.08 -17.57 -24.45
CA ASP A 39 -6.34 -18.24 -24.81
C ASP A 39 -6.97 -17.65 -26.09
N ASN A 40 -6.46 -16.52 -26.58
CA ASN A 40 -6.86 -15.92 -27.83
C ASN A 40 -6.21 -16.60 -29.04
N LEU A 41 -7.01 -17.36 -29.80
CA LEU A 41 -6.57 -18.07 -31.00
C LEU A 41 -5.90 -17.19 -32.06
N VAL A 42 -6.26 -15.91 -32.16
CA VAL A 42 -5.62 -14.98 -33.10
C VAL A 42 -4.20 -14.68 -32.66
N LEU A 43 -4.00 -14.39 -31.38
CA LEU A 43 -2.68 -14.10 -30.81
C LEU A 43 -1.76 -15.32 -30.88
N ILE A 44 -2.28 -16.51 -30.58
CA ILE A 44 -1.55 -17.77 -30.71
C ILE A 44 -1.09 -17.99 -32.16
N LYS A 45 -1.95 -17.75 -33.15
CA LYS A 45 -1.61 -17.84 -34.58
C LYS A 45 -0.56 -16.82 -35.02
N MET A 46 -0.43 -15.71 -34.29
CA MET A 46 0.59 -14.69 -34.51
C MET A 46 1.91 -14.98 -33.75
N GLY A 47 2.01 -16.12 -33.07
CA GLY A 47 3.21 -16.53 -32.33
C GLY A 47 3.30 -16.00 -30.90
N ILE A 48 2.19 -15.50 -30.34
CA ILE A 48 2.10 -15.06 -28.95
C ILE A 48 1.47 -16.20 -28.14
N ASP A 49 2.30 -16.91 -27.37
CA ASP A 49 1.93 -18.11 -26.61
C ASP A 49 1.52 -17.80 -25.16
N THR A 50 1.87 -16.62 -24.66
CA THR A 50 1.68 -16.21 -23.27
C THR A 50 1.18 -14.78 -23.17
N SER A 51 0.40 -14.51 -22.11
CA SER A 51 -0.02 -13.16 -21.76
C SER A 51 0.08 -12.87 -20.27
N CYS A 52 0.32 -11.59 -19.97
CA CYS A 52 0.34 -11.06 -18.61
C CYS A 52 -1.08 -10.70 -18.19
N LYS A 53 -1.69 -11.48 -17.30
CA LYS A 53 -3.02 -11.19 -16.75
C LYS A 53 -2.90 -10.65 -15.34
N ARG A 54 -3.70 -9.62 -15.04
CA ARG A 54 -3.85 -9.12 -13.68
C ARG A 54 -4.65 -10.14 -12.87
N ILE A 55 -4.11 -10.60 -11.77
CA ILE A 55 -4.75 -11.59 -10.89
C ILE A 55 -5.29 -11.00 -9.59
N SER A 56 -4.82 -9.81 -9.20
CA SER A 56 -5.25 -9.16 -7.97
C SER A 56 -6.28 -8.06 -8.21
N ASN A 57 -7.32 -8.06 -7.38
CA ASN A 57 -8.32 -7.00 -7.27
C ASN A 57 -7.82 -5.78 -6.49
N CYS A 58 -6.66 -5.86 -5.81
CA CYS A 58 -6.03 -4.70 -5.17
C CYS A 58 -5.46 -3.75 -6.24
N THR A 59 -5.83 -2.47 -6.18
CA THR A 59 -5.43 -1.46 -7.17
C THR A 59 -4.62 -0.29 -6.60
N HIS A 60 -4.56 -0.17 -5.27
CA HIS A 60 -4.27 1.09 -4.60
C HIS A 60 -2.85 1.22 -4.05
N LYS A 61 -2.10 0.12 -3.88
CA LYS A 61 -0.74 0.10 -3.28
C LYS A 61 -0.63 0.89 -1.96
N TYR A 62 -1.72 0.95 -1.18
CA TYR A 62 -1.76 1.75 0.06
C TYR A 62 -0.91 1.16 1.17
N CYS A 63 -0.67 -0.16 1.17
CA CYS A 63 0.29 -0.79 2.09
C CYS A 63 1.70 -0.20 1.92
N ASP A 64 2.14 0.07 0.69
CA ASP A 64 3.46 0.66 0.41
C ASP A 64 3.55 2.09 0.95
N LYS A 65 2.48 2.87 0.76
CA LYS A 65 2.39 4.24 1.30
C LYS A 65 2.37 4.24 2.82
N PHE A 66 1.60 3.33 3.43
CA PHE A 66 1.57 3.15 4.88
C PHE A 66 2.96 2.85 5.43
N LYS A 67 3.65 1.87 4.83
CA LYS A 67 5.02 1.52 5.19
C LYS A 67 5.96 2.73 5.09
N TRP A 68 5.89 3.47 3.98
CA TRP A 68 6.70 4.67 3.77
C TRP A 68 6.49 5.72 4.87
N VAL A 69 5.25 5.99 5.27
CA VAL A 69 4.94 6.95 6.35
C VAL A 69 5.59 6.51 7.66
N ILE A 70 5.44 5.23 8.02
CA ILE A 70 6.01 4.68 9.25
C ILE A 70 7.55 4.73 9.23
N ASP A 71 8.17 4.31 8.13
CA ASP A 71 9.62 4.33 7.99
C ASP A 71 10.17 5.76 8.03
N ARG A 72 9.46 6.71 7.41
CA ARG A 72 9.86 8.11 7.43
C ARG A 72 9.79 8.71 8.83
N ALA A 73 8.77 8.36 9.60
CA ALA A 73 8.65 8.79 10.99
C ALA A 73 9.76 8.20 11.87
N LYS A 74 10.10 6.91 11.68
CA LYS A 74 11.23 6.27 12.37
C LYS A 74 12.56 6.95 12.05
N HIS A 75 12.79 7.28 10.79
CA HIS A 75 13.99 8.03 10.40
C HIS A 75 14.07 9.41 11.10
N TYR A 76 12.94 10.12 11.27
CA TYR A 76 12.96 11.38 12.02
C TYR A 76 13.14 11.18 13.52
N ALA A 77 12.62 10.08 14.08
CA ALA A 77 12.85 9.72 15.48
C ALA A 77 14.36 9.55 15.76
N GLU A 78 15.10 8.92 14.83
CA GLU A 78 16.57 8.78 14.95
C GLU A 78 17.30 10.11 15.00
N VAL A 79 16.86 11.09 14.19
CA VAL A 79 17.52 12.41 14.11
C VAL A 79 17.13 13.33 15.27
N THR A 80 15.88 13.25 15.72
CA THR A 80 15.32 14.19 16.70
C THR A 80 15.36 13.67 18.13
N GLY A 81 15.52 12.36 18.34
CA GLY A 81 15.39 11.71 19.64
C GLY A 81 13.95 11.64 20.16
N LEU A 82 12.95 12.02 19.35
CA LEU A 82 11.53 11.92 19.69
C LEU A 82 10.99 10.52 19.37
N ASP A 83 9.86 10.12 19.99
CA ASP A 83 9.16 8.90 19.56
C ASP A 83 8.53 9.10 18.18
N TYR A 84 8.66 8.11 17.29
CA TYR A 84 8.12 8.19 15.93
C TYR A 84 6.60 8.34 15.91
N LYS A 85 5.91 7.89 16.98
CA LYS A 85 4.46 8.06 17.12
C LYS A 85 4.06 9.50 17.36
N ASP A 86 4.83 10.24 18.17
CA ASP A 86 4.61 11.66 18.41
C ASP A 86 4.84 12.49 17.14
N ILE A 87 5.81 12.08 16.32
CA ILE A 87 6.10 12.69 15.01
C ILE A 87 4.88 12.53 14.08
N ILE A 88 4.30 11.34 14.00
CA ILE A 88 3.11 11.09 13.17
C ILE A 88 1.89 11.87 13.70
N ASP A 89 1.65 11.85 15.01
CA ASP A 89 0.55 12.62 15.61
C ASP A 89 0.69 14.13 15.34
N ASN A 90 1.91 14.65 15.26
CA ASN A 90 2.17 16.05 14.89
C ASN A 90 1.96 16.31 13.39
N TRP A 91 2.30 15.37 12.51
CA TRP A 91 2.01 15.50 11.08
C TRP A 91 0.51 15.63 10.81
N GLU A 92 -0.33 14.87 11.51
CA GLU A 92 -1.78 14.97 11.35
C GLU A 92 -2.37 16.30 11.84
N LYS A 93 -1.81 16.87 12.91
CA LYS A 93 -2.28 18.17 13.44
C LYS A 93 -2.06 19.31 12.46
N ILE A 94 -0.93 19.30 11.77
CA ILE A 94 -0.55 20.37 10.82
C ILE A 94 -1.50 20.40 9.61
N VAL A 95 -2.02 19.25 9.19
CA VAL A 95 -2.94 19.14 8.05
C VAL A 95 -4.29 19.82 8.30
N ILE A 96 -4.77 19.87 9.55
CA ILE A 96 -6.09 20.43 9.90
C ILE A 96 -6.14 21.97 9.83
N ILE A 97 -4.99 22.65 9.83
CA ILE A 97 -4.91 24.12 9.86
C ILE A 97 -4.82 24.73 8.44
N GLY A 98 -4.67 23.89 7.41
CA GLY A 98 -4.44 24.30 6.02
C GLY A 98 -5.58 24.01 5.05
N THR A 99 -6.76 23.62 5.54
CA THR A 99 -7.98 23.35 4.75
C THR A 99 -9.13 24.19 5.25
#